data_AF-A0A4Y2CUI0-F1
#
_entry.id   AF-A0A4Y2CUI0-F1
#
_cell.length_a   1.000
_cell.length_b   1.000
_cell.length_c   1.000
_cell.angle_alpha   90.00
_cell.angle_beta   90.00
_cell.angle_gamma   90.00
#
_symmetry.space_group_name_H-M   'P 1'
#
loop_
_entity.id
_entity.type
_entity.pdbx_description
1 polymer ?
#
loop_
_entity_poly.entity_id
_entity_poly.type
_entity_poly.pdbx_seq_one_letter_code
_entity_poly.pdbx_strand_id
1 'polypeptide(L)'
;MRILKRDRRATLPHIAEDFNDGASTSVSVRIVQRTVINMGSQSRRPTRVPLLTARHKALLISWARQHYHWTVDDWKYVAWSDESRFQLYQADARVRVWRQHH
;
A
#
# COMPACT_ATOMS: atom_id res chain seq x y z
N MET A 1 -16.59 1.90 5.88
CA MET A 1 -16.35 3.03 6.81
C MET A 1 -15.72 4.22 6.08
N ARG A 2 -16.24 5.45 6.23
CA ARG A 2 -15.76 6.64 5.47
C ARG A 2 -14.34 7.06 5.86
N ILE A 3 -13.97 6.91 7.14
CA ILE A 3 -12.66 7.28 7.68
C ILE A 3 -11.55 6.46 7.02
N LEU A 4 -11.69 5.14 6.92
CA LEU A 4 -10.71 4.26 6.25
C LEU A 4 -10.57 4.50 4.75
N LYS A 5 -11.56 5.13 4.09
CA LYS A 5 -11.44 5.54 2.68
C LYS A 5 -10.64 6.83 2.52
N ARG A 6 -10.69 7.72 3.52
CA ARG A 6 -9.95 9.00 3.55
C ARG A 6 -8.52 8.80 4.01
N ASP A 7 -8.34 8.13 5.15
CA ASP A 7 -7.04 7.77 5.69
C ASP A 7 -6.98 6.27 6.01
N ARG A 8 -6.18 5.55 5.22
CA ARG A 8 -5.92 4.12 5.41
C ARG A 8 -4.91 3.83 6.52
N ARG A 9 -4.25 4.84 7.08
CA ARG A 9 -3.25 4.73 8.15
C ARG A 9 -3.81 5.05 9.54
N ALA A 10 -5.06 5.48 9.62
CA ALA A 10 -5.71 5.82 10.88
C ALA A 10 -5.64 4.66 11.89
N THR A 11 -5.27 5.01 13.13
CA THR A 11 -5.21 4.06 14.25
C THR A 11 -6.62 3.82 14.79
N LEU A 12 -6.87 2.65 15.39
CA LEU A 12 -8.19 2.33 15.96
C LEU A 12 -8.66 3.34 17.04
N PRO A 13 -7.78 3.86 17.92
CA PRO A 13 -8.17 4.93 18.84
C PRO A 13 -8.60 6.21 18.14
N HIS A 14 -7.85 6.66 17.13
CA HIS A 14 -8.20 7.86 16.38
C HIS A 14 -9.54 7.69 15.63
N ILE A 15 -9.78 6.50 15.06
CA ILE A 15 -11.09 6.19 14.47
C ILE A 15 -12.20 6.23 15.52
N ALA A 16 -11.95 5.71 16.74
CA ALA A 16 -12.95 5.75 17.81
C ALA A 16 -13.24 7.18 18.28
N GLU A 17 -12.22 8.02 18.42
CA GLU A 17 -12.38 9.46 18.73
C GLU A 17 -13.22 10.17 17.67
N ASP A 18 -12.89 10.01 16.39
CA ASP A 18 -13.66 10.58 15.28
C ASP A 18 -15.13 10.13 15.28
N PHE A 19 -15.42 8.90 15.74
CA PHE A 19 -16.78 8.39 15.87
C PHE A 19 -17.51 8.90 17.11
N ASN A 20 -16.77 9.25 18.16
CA ASN A 20 -17.32 9.73 19.42
C ASN A 20 -17.49 11.25 19.44
N ASP A 21 -16.83 11.96 18.52
CA ASP A 21 -16.99 13.41 18.36
C ASP A 21 -18.44 13.77 18.03
N GLY A 22 -19.09 14.51 18.94
CA GLY A 22 -20.50 14.89 18.84
C GLY A 22 -21.52 13.77 19.04
N ALA A 23 -21.11 12.56 19.44
CA ALA A 23 -22.02 11.43 19.64
C ALA A 23 -22.58 11.37 21.08
N SER A 24 -23.87 11.07 21.22
CA SER A 24 -24.52 10.88 22.53
C SER A 24 -24.10 9.58 23.24
N THR A 25 -23.55 8.63 22.48
CA THR A 25 -23.12 7.31 22.96
C THR A 25 -21.71 7.03 22.46
N SER A 26 -20.79 6.75 23.39
CA SER A 26 -19.41 6.43 23.05
C SER A 26 -19.25 5.00 22.53
N VAL A 27 -18.55 4.86 21.41
CA VAL A 27 -18.09 3.60 20.84
C VAL A 27 -16.69 3.29 21.36
N SER A 28 -16.48 2.06 21.82
CA SER A 28 -15.14 1.60 22.22
C SER A 28 -14.29 1.21 21.01
N VAL A 29 -12.97 1.30 21.16
CA VAL A 29 -11.97 0.84 20.19
C VAL A 29 -12.23 -0.61 19.73
N ARG A 30 -12.70 -1.47 20.64
CA ARG A 30 -13.02 -2.88 20.34
C ARG A 30 -14.20 -3.03 19.38
N ILE A 31 -15.23 -2.19 19.54
CA ILE A 31 -16.38 -2.17 18.62
C ILE A 31 -15.92 -1.69 17.25
N VAL A 32 -15.15 -0.59 17.20
CA VAL A 32 -14.57 -0.08 15.95
C VAL A 32 -13.77 -1.17 15.24
N GLN A 33 -12.89 -1.88 15.94
CA GLN A 33 -12.10 -2.97 15.36
C GLN A 33 -12.98 -4.08 14.76
N ARG A 34 -13.98 -4.56 15.51
CA ARG A 34 -14.90 -5.60 15.03
C ARG A 34 -15.65 -5.16 13.78
N THR A 35 -16.18 -3.95 13.79
CA THR A 35 -16.95 -3.44 12.66
C THR A 35 -16.04 -3.26 11.43
N VAL A 36 -14.80 -2.79 11.59
CA VAL A 36 -13.83 -2.69 10.49
C VAL A 36 -13.51 -4.06 9.88
N ILE A 37 -13.31 -5.08 10.71
CA ILE A 37 -13.04 -6.45 10.25
C ILE A 37 -14.28 -7.04 9.56
N ASN A 38 -15.47 -6.86 10.14
CA ASN A 38 -16.73 -7.33 9.55
C ASN A 38 -17.04 -6.66 8.21
N MET A 39 -16.58 -5.43 7.99
CA MET A 39 -16.64 -4.74 6.70
C MET A 39 -15.58 -5.25 5.69
N GLY A 40 -14.85 -6.33 5.99
CA GLY A 40 -13.86 -6.94 5.10
C GLY A 40 -12.52 -6.21 5.02
N SER A 41 -12.23 -5.32 5.98
CA SER A 41 -10.95 -4.60 6.03
C SER A 41 -9.98 -5.24 7.02
N GLN A 42 -8.71 -5.31 6.64
CA GLN A 42 -7.65 -5.87 7.47
C GLN A 42 -6.42 -4.97 7.50
N SER A 43 -5.77 -4.93 8.66
CA SER A 43 -4.48 -4.26 8.84
C SER A 43 -3.37 -5.08 8.15
N ARG A 44 -2.70 -4.47 7.17
CA ARG A 44 -1.65 -5.09 6.34
C ARG A 44 -0.40 -4.21 6.29
N ARG A 45 0.76 -4.81 6.01
CA ARG A 45 1.98 -4.05 5.70
C ARG A 45 1.85 -3.46 4.28
N PRO A 46 2.14 -2.16 4.07
CA PRO A 46 2.16 -1.61 2.73
C PRO A 46 3.34 -2.17 1.92
N THR A 47 3.08 -2.42 0.63
CA THR A 47 4.11 -2.72 -0.36
C THR A 47 5.01 -1.51 -0.57
N ARG A 48 6.33 -1.69 -0.56
CA ARG A 48 7.28 -0.65 -0.97
C ARG A 48 7.21 -0.53 -2.49
N VAL A 49 6.79 0.63 -2.97
CA VAL A 49 6.82 0.96 -4.39
C VAL A 49 7.53 2.29 -4.55
N PRO A 50 8.44 2.44 -5.52
CA PRO A 50 9.05 3.73 -5.80
C PRO A 50 7.96 4.71 -6.23
N LEU A 51 8.09 5.95 -5.78
CA LEU A 51 7.20 7.02 -6.24
C LEU A 51 7.57 7.37 -7.69
N LEU A 52 6.68 7.02 -8.61
CA LEU A 52 6.87 7.31 -10.02
C LEU A 52 6.31 8.69 -10.36
N THR A 53 7.17 9.56 -10.85
CA THR A 53 6.77 10.84 -11.45
C THR A 53 5.99 10.59 -12.75
N ALA A 54 5.26 11.59 -13.23
CA ALA A 54 4.56 11.49 -14.52
C ALA A 54 5.54 11.16 -15.67
N ARG A 55 6.74 11.76 -15.65
CA ARG A 55 7.82 11.48 -16.61
C ARG A 55 8.29 10.02 -16.53
N HIS A 56 8.52 9.48 -15.34
CA HIS A 56 8.93 8.08 -15.19
C HIS A 56 7.87 7.13 -15.76
N LYS A 57 6.59 7.39 -15.49
CA LYS A 57 5.48 6.59 -16.02
C LYS A 57 5.45 6.61 -17.56
N ALA A 58 5.60 7.80 -18.16
CA ALA A 58 5.61 7.94 -19.61
C ALA A 58 6.78 7.15 -20.24
N LEU A 59 7.99 7.27 -19.68
CA LEU A 59 9.18 6.55 -20.15
C LEU A 59 9.03 5.03 -20.02
N LEU A 60 8.51 4.55 -18.88
CA LEU A 60 8.28 3.12 -18.68
C LEU A 60 7.26 2.56 -19.68
N ILE A 61 6.18 3.31 -19.96
CA ILE A 61 5.17 2.90 -20.95
C ILE A 61 5.75 2.91 -22.36
N SER A 62 6.52 3.94 -22.73
CA SER A 62 7.16 3.98 -24.06
C SER A 62 8.16 2.85 -24.23
N TRP A 63 8.96 2.57 -23.20
CA TRP A 63 9.92 1.46 -23.21
C TRP A 63 9.21 0.12 -23.37
N ALA A 64 8.16 -0.13 -22.57
CA ALA A 64 7.38 -1.36 -22.67
C ALA A 64 6.72 -1.55 -24.05
N ARG A 65 6.24 -0.46 -24.67
CA ARG A 65 5.68 -0.52 -26.03
C ARG A 65 6.72 -0.81 -27.10
N GLN A 66 7.90 -0.20 -26.99
CA GLN A 66 9.01 -0.45 -27.93
C GLN A 66 9.47 -1.91 -27.90
N HIS A 67 9.42 -2.54 -26.72
CA HIS A 67 9.87 -3.92 -26.52
C HIS A 67 8.70 -4.91 -26.46
N TYR A 68 7.48 -4.50 -26.83
CA TYR A 68 6.27 -5.32 -26.69
C TYR A 68 6.30 -6.60 -27.53
N HIS A 69 6.95 -6.55 -28.70
CA HIS A 69 7.07 -7.68 -29.63
C HIS A 69 8.39 -8.45 -29.48
N TRP A 70 9.22 -8.13 -28.48
CA TRP A 70 10.48 -8.82 -28.28
C TRP A 70 10.26 -10.27 -27.87
N THR A 71 10.98 -11.15 -28.56
CA THR A 71 10.99 -12.58 -28.34
C THR A 71 11.98 -12.96 -27.25
N VAL A 72 11.93 -14.22 -26.80
CA VAL A 72 12.90 -14.76 -25.83
C VAL A 72 14.33 -14.65 -26.39
N ASP A 73 14.52 -14.80 -27.70
CA ASP A 73 15.85 -14.69 -28.31
C ASP A 73 16.37 -13.25 -28.31
N ASP A 74 15.51 -12.25 -28.52
CA ASP A 74 15.89 -10.84 -28.42
C ASP A 74 16.39 -10.50 -27.00
N TRP A 75 15.74 -11.02 -25.97
CA TRP A 75 16.14 -10.82 -24.58
C TRP A 75 17.48 -11.45 -24.22
N LYS A 76 17.91 -12.52 -24.90
CA LYS A 76 19.21 -13.17 -24.65
C LYS A 76 20.39 -12.27 -25.00
N TYR A 77 20.20 -11.28 -25.87
CA TYR A 77 21.24 -10.32 -26.24
C TYR A 77 21.35 -9.14 -25.25
N VAL A 78 20.46 -9.05 -24.24
CA VAL A 78 20.52 -7.99 -23.23
C VAL A 78 21.33 -8.43 -22.03
N ALA A 79 22.40 -7.69 -21.73
CA ALA A 79 23.14 -7.81 -20.49
C ALA A 79 22.55 -6.87 -19.42
N TRP A 80 22.09 -7.42 -18.30
CA TRP A 80 21.56 -6.66 -17.17
C TRP A 80 22.61 -6.50 -16.07
N SER A 81 22.72 -5.30 -15.50
CA SER A 81 23.57 -5.02 -14.34
C SER A 81 22.81 -4.15 -13.33
N ASP A 82 22.98 -4.43 -12.04
CA ASP A 82 22.45 -3.62 -10.93
C ASP A 82 23.28 -3.85 -9.67
N GLU A 83 23.34 -2.88 -8.77
CA GLU A 83 23.97 -3.02 -7.46
C GLU A 83 22.95 -3.37 -6.37
N SER A 84 23.17 -4.49 -5.67
CA SER A 84 22.34 -4.89 -4.54
C SER A 84 23.03 -4.68 -3.19
N ARG A 85 22.28 -4.12 -2.24
CA ARG A 85 22.73 -3.96 -0.85
C ARG A 85 22.24 -5.12 0.02
N PHE A 86 23.16 -5.85 0.64
CA PHE A 86 22.86 -6.92 1.60
C PHE A 86 22.92 -6.38 3.04
N GLN A 87 21.86 -6.60 3.83
CA GLN A 87 21.79 -6.19 5.24
C GLN A 87 21.33 -7.36 6.11
N LEU A 88 22.02 -7.62 7.22
CA LEU A 88 21.72 -8.72 8.15
C LEU A 88 20.43 -8.51 8.95
N TYR A 89 20.13 -7.26 9.30
CA TYR A 89 18.91 -6.89 10.03
C TYR A 89 18.28 -5.66 9.39
N GLN A 90 16.99 -5.75 9.05
CA GLN A 90 16.20 -4.59 8.63
C GLN A 90 15.14 -4.28 9.70
N ALA A 91 15.19 -3.08 10.26
CA ALA A 91 14.08 -2.56 11.04
C ALA A 91 12.94 -2.17 10.08
N ASP A 92 11.85 -2.94 10.12
CA ASP A 92 10.67 -2.69 9.29
C ASP A 92 9.75 -1.67 9.96
N ALA A 93 10.15 -0.39 9.98
CA ALA A 93 9.39 0.72 10.57
C ALA A 93 8.11 1.10 9.77
N ARG A 94 7.48 0.13 9.09
CA ARG A 94 6.31 0.38 8.24
C ARG A 94 5.06 0.55 9.09
N VAL A 95 4.45 1.72 8.99
CA VAL A 95 3.09 1.94 9.47
C VAL A 95 2.13 1.04 8.69
N ARG A 96 1.37 0.22 9.42
CA ARG A 96 0.37 -0.67 8.82
C ARG A 96 -0.77 0.16 8.22
N VAL A 97 -1.36 -0.37 7.15
CA VAL A 97 -2.51 0.24 6.46
C VAL A 97 -3.69 -0.70 6.48
N TRP A 98 -4.90 -0.15 6.57
CA TRP A 98 -6.13 -0.89 6.37
C TRP A 98 -6.38 -1.10 4.88
N ARG A 99 -6.61 -2.34 4.47
CA ARG A 99 -6.98 -2.72 3.11
C ARG A 99 -8.22 -3.60 3.13
N GLN A 100 -9.15 -3.32 2.23
CA GLN A 100 -10.28 -4.18 1.95
C GLN A 100 -9.81 -5.33 1.07
N HIS A 101 -10.33 -6.53 1.31
CA HIS A 101 -10.13 -7.64 0.39
C HIS A 101 -10.81 -7.33 -0.95
N HIS A 102 -10.11 -7.54 -2.06
CA HIS A 102 -10.71 -7.56 -3.39
C HIS A 102 -11.37 -8.92 -3.64
#